data_AF-A0A1V6SVD4-F1
#
_entry.id   AF-A0A1V6SVD4-F1
#
_cell.length_a   1.000
_cell.length_b   1.000
_cell.length_c   1.000
_cell.angle_alpha   90.00
_cell.angle_beta   90.00
_cell.angle_gamma   90.00
#
_symmetry.space_group_name_H-M   'P 1'
#
loop_
_entity.id
_entity.type
_entity.pdbx_description
1 polymer ?
#
loop_
_entity_poly.entity_id
_entity_poly.type
_entity_poly.pdbx_seq_one_letter_code
_entity_poly.pdbx_strand_id
1 'polypeptide(L)'
;MAPNGGKLEDISTTSFGYIYHHLFLPPKLPGADDTSQKNDTTLLEFVQQSLRRFLPGHHNEDAVKAAPVAALQITEQNAGVFTSRNAKSVVLAKTLTKMSQQPVKETKEVAKNDKQEKEDNEETPDPMIVTELLASILRGCGSEVAVDKICKNTRDDVIWKDSKFPWRRSSTWLLVRVALQLSMTRISAGGRNTYKEFMAFLMAQALHAANDYQKVSSDVLQTMLNKVSRRLCKLQTPSDGPWLVNIRHVVSKTSEHLHKRPRAIYLHPDGGILELWYAADVAAIQELPLLADYNPQIPAVLWQSLLLGSLEDMKRLQRLENYIRSRVKSAEKADRPYILGSFGSPGSFGVEFFSQVNSAPAAQSECDVSTKRDAGGLVDIHPSSCRRCGFESKASALAVFVHEWPLPQQELHAQATVFELAAPMTFLHWRDLTVYLINDVLLCQPENPSTPRTTYPLKSYQPLNAYGIFDP
;
A
#
# COMPACT_ATOMS: atom_id res chain seq x y z
N MET A 1 9.46 -21.93 -39.97
CA MET A 1 10.59 -21.88 -39.03
C MET A 1 10.34 -20.74 -38.05
N ALA A 2 10.01 -21.05 -36.79
CA ALA A 2 9.87 -20.04 -35.75
C ALA A 2 11.26 -19.45 -35.44
N PRO A 3 11.43 -18.12 -35.36
CA PRO A 3 12.73 -17.56 -35.00
C PRO A 3 12.98 -17.83 -33.53
N ASN A 4 14.12 -18.46 -33.26
CA ASN A 4 14.63 -18.85 -31.94
C ASN A 4 14.33 -17.82 -30.85
N GLY A 5 13.38 -18.17 -29.97
CA GLY A 5 13.15 -17.48 -28.71
C GLY A 5 14.29 -17.76 -27.74
N GLY A 6 15.42 -17.05 -27.89
CA GLY A 6 16.44 -17.03 -26.85
C GLY A 6 15.81 -16.52 -25.56
N LYS A 7 15.80 -17.34 -24.50
CA LYS A 7 15.41 -16.91 -23.15
C LYS A 7 16.21 -15.66 -22.79
N LEU A 8 15.58 -14.66 -22.18
CA LEU A 8 16.35 -13.61 -21.51
C LEU A 8 17.17 -14.30 -20.43
N GLU A 9 18.46 -13.99 -20.35
CA GLU A 9 19.29 -14.38 -19.21
C GLU A 9 18.61 -13.94 -17.91
N ASP A 10 18.68 -14.79 -16.89
CA ASP A 10 18.03 -14.57 -15.60
C ASP A 10 18.50 -13.24 -14.99
N ILE A 11 17.64 -12.22 -15.03
CA ILE A 11 17.89 -10.93 -14.40
C ILE A 11 17.97 -11.17 -12.89
N SER A 12 19.12 -10.86 -12.28
CA SER A 12 19.29 -10.95 -10.82
C SER A 12 18.28 -10.06 -10.09
N THR A 13 17.89 -10.41 -8.85
CA THR A 13 16.90 -9.64 -8.07
C THR A 13 17.27 -8.15 -7.97
N THR A 14 18.55 -7.86 -7.74
CA THR A 14 19.08 -6.50 -7.62
C THR A 14 19.01 -5.74 -8.95
N SER A 15 19.32 -6.41 -10.07
CA SER A 15 19.23 -5.84 -11.41
C SER A 15 17.77 -5.60 -11.83
N PHE A 16 16.84 -6.45 -11.42
CA PHE A 16 15.41 -6.28 -11.70
C PHE A 16 14.85 -5.04 -11.01
N GLY A 17 15.17 -4.85 -9.72
CA GLY A 17 14.76 -3.66 -8.97
C GLY A 17 15.19 -2.37 -9.68
N TYR A 18 16.45 -2.29 -10.10
CA TYR A 18 16.98 -1.15 -10.85
C TYR A 18 16.22 -0.87 -12.16
N ILE A 19 16.00 -1.91 -12.98
CA ILE A 19 15.22 -1.78 -14.22
C ILE A 19 13.80 -1.30 -13.91
N TYR A 20 13.15 -1.85 -12.87
CA TYR A 20 11.83 -1.46 -12.44
C TYR A 20 11.76 0.02 -12.02
N HIS A 21 12.70 0.50 -11.19
CA HIS A 21 12.75 1.88 -10.73
C HIS A 21 12.87 2.87 -11.90
N HIS A 22 13.78 2.61 -12.85
CA HIS A 22 14.08 3.57 -13.92
C HIS A 22 13.14 3.47 -15.14
N LEU A 23 12.66 2.27 -15.47
CA LEU A 23 11.78 2.04 -16.62
C LEU A 23 10.31 2.33 -16.30
N PHE A 24 9.83 1.88 -15.14
CA PHE A 24 8.43 2.01 -14.75
C PHE A 24 8.15 3.22 -13.86
N LEU A 25 9.13 3.68 -13.07
CA LEU A 25 8.95 4.68 -12.02
C LEU A 25 7.77 4.31 -11.09
N PRO A 26 7.96 3.33 -10.20
CA PRO A 26 6.92 2.88 -9.30
C PRO A 26 6.49 3.96 -8.30
N PRO A 27 5.34 3.78 -7.63
CA PRO A 27 4.88 4.69 -6.58
C PRO A 27 5.84 4.77 -5.39
N LYS A 28 6.50 3.65 -5.05
CA LYS A 28 7.51 3.58 -4.00
C LYS A 28 8.89 3.51 -4.65
N LEU A 29 9.64 4.59 -4.54
CA LEU A 29 11.01 4.70 -5.06
C LEU A 29 12.02 4.17 -4.04
N PRO A 30 13.25 3.88 -4.48
CA PRO A 30 14.35 3.63 -3.56
C PRO A 30 14.48 4.82 -2.62
N GLY A 31 14.42 4.57 -1.31
CA GLY A 31 14.66 5.60 -0.30
C GLY A 31 16.14 5.98 -0.18
N ALA A 32 16.94 5.78 -1.22
CA ALA A 32 18.38 6.03 -1.28
C ALA A 32 18.84 6.07 -2.75
N ASP A 33 20.01 6.64 -3.02
CA ASP A 33 20.64 6.55 -4.34
C ASP A 33 20.94 5.08 -4.70
N ASP A 34 20.44 4.63 -5.87
CA ASP A 34 20.65 3.28 -6.39
C ASP A 34 21.60 3.23 -7.61
N THR A 35 22.33 4.32 -7.86
CA THR A 35 23.32 4.43 -8.95
C THR A 35 24.36 3.32 -8.87
N SER A 36 24.52 2.57 -9.97
CA SER A 36 25.48 1.48 -10.06
C SER A 36 25.89 1.24 -11.50
N GLN A 37 27.21 1.31 -11.78
CA GLN A 37 27.76 1.03 -13.11
C GLN A 37 27.34 -0.36 -13.62
N LYS A 38 27.38 -1.38 -12.75
CA LYS A 38 26.96 -2.73 -13.09
C LYS A 38 25.49 -2.77 -13.52
N ASN A 39 24.62 -2.11 -12.77
CA ASN A 39 23.19 -2.09 -13.07
C ASN A 39 22.87 -1.28 -14.33
N ASP A 40 23.62 -0.20 -14.57
CA ASP A 40 23.57 0.55 -15.84
C ASP A 40 23.96 -0.37 -17.01
N THR A 41 25.07 -1.09 -16.95
CA THR A 41 25.45 -2.08 -17.98
C THR A 41 24.34 -3.09 -18.24
N THR A 42 23.74 -3.66 -17.19
CA THR A 42 22.62 -4.61 -17.35
C THR A 42 21.39 -3.97 -17.99
N LEU A 43 21.03 -2.73 -17.60
CA LEU A 43 19.92 -2.00 -18.23
C LEU A 43 20.18 -1.76 -19.72
N LEU A 44 21.43 -1.47 -20.09
CA LEU A 44 21.84 -1.24 -21.46
C LEU A 44 21.76 -2.49 -22.32
N GLU A 45 22.28 -3.60 -21.82
CA GLU A 45 22.16 -4.91 -22.48
C GLU A 45 20.69 -5.29 -22.68
N PHE A 46 19.86 -5.07 -21.67
CA PHE A 46 18.42 -5.30 -21.74
C PHE A 46 17.74 -4.45 -22.84
N VAL A 47 18.10 -3.16 -22.94
CA VAL A 47 17.59 -2.26 -23.99
C VAL A 47 18.05 -2.71 -25.37
N GLN A 48 19.33 -3.04 -25.54
CA GLN A 48 19.89 -3.51 -26.80
C GLN A 48 19.21 -4.80 -27.27
N GLN A 49 19.01 -5.75 -26.38
CA GLN A 49 18.35 -7.00 -26.71
C GLN A 49 16.88 -6.78 -27.08
N SER A 50 16.20 -5.86 -26.40
CA SER A 50 14.83 -5.46 -26.72
C SER A 50 14.75 -4.77 -28.10
N LEU A 51 15.73 -3.92 -28.45
CA LEU A 51 15.79 -3.28 -29.78
C LEU A 51 15.94 -4.31 -30.91
N ARG A 52 16.83 -5.29 -30.73
CA ARG A 52 17.02 -6.38 -31.71
C ARG A 52 15.73 -7.15 -31.99
N ARG A 53 14.88 -7.32 -30.97
CA ARG A 53 13.58 -8.00 -31.12
C ARG A 53 12.50 -7.12 -31.71
N PHE A 54 12.58 -5.80 -31.47
CA PHE A 54 11.58 -4.84 -31.94
C PHE A 54 11.69 -4.58 -33.44
N LEU A 55 12.90 -4.58 -34.02
CA LEU A 55 13.14 -4.27 -35.44
C LEU A 55 13.78 -5.45 -36.20
N PRO A 56 13.09 -6.57 -36.43
CA PRO A 56 13.68 -7.67 -37.19
C PRO A 56 13.75 -7.32 -38.69
N GLY A 57 14.95 -7.12 -39.24
CA GLY A 57 15.21 -7.12 -40.68
C GLY A 57 14.97 -5.80 -41.44
N HIS A 58 15.25 -4.64 -40.85
CA HIS A 58 15.16 -3.34 -41.55
C HIS A 58 16.53 -2.84 -42.03
N HIS A 59 16.61 -2.24 -43.23
CA HIS A 59 17.86 -1.69 -43.77
C HIS A 59 18.51 -0.58 -42.92
N ASN A 60 17.78 0.00 -41.95
CA ASN A 60 18.26 1.00 -41.00
C ASN A 60 18.45 0.46 -39.57
N GLU A 61 18.36 -0.86 -39.41
CA GLU A 61 18.45 -1.57 -38.12
C GLU A 61 19.81 -1.38 -37.45
N ASP A 62 20.90 -1.40 -38.22
CA ASP A 62 22.25 -1.18 -37.70
C ASP A 62 22.44 0.25 -37.18
N ALA A 63 21.85 1.26 -37.83
CA ALA A 63 21.92 2.64 -37.38
C ALA A 63 21.12 2.89 -36.09
N VAL A 64 19.93 2.28 -35.95
CA VAL A 64 19.12 2.37 -34.73
C VAL A 64 19.76 1.59 -33.57
N LYS A 65 20.33 0.42 -33.85
CA LYS A 65 21.06 -0.38 -32.84
C LYS A 65 22.38 0.25 -32.44
N ALA A 66 23.08 0.88 -33.37
CA ALA A 66 24.35 1.55 -33.11
C ALA A 66 24.15 2.87 -32.35
N ALA A 67 23.00 3.55 -32.43
CA ALA A 67 22.83 4.85 -31.79
C ALA A 67 22.95 4.84 -30.24
N PRO A 68 22.31 3.93 -29.49
CA PRO A 68 22.55 3.81 -28.05
C PRO A 68 23.98 3.38 -27.73
N VAL A 69 24.52 2.43 -28.50
CA VAL A 69 25.90 1.92 -28.35
C VAL A 69 26.93 3.02 -28.59
N ALA A 70 26.74 3.87 -29.61
CA ALA A 70 27.59 5.01 -29.91
C ALA A 70 27.46 6.09 -28.83
N ALA A 71 26.25 6.35 -28.33
CA ALA A 71 26.05 7.27 -27.20
C ALA A 71 26.80 6.81 -25.93
N LEU A 72 27.00 5.50 -25.75
CA LEU A 72 27.71 4.90 -24.62
C LEU A 72 29.21 4.65 -24.88
N GLN A 73 29.60 4.37 -26.12
CA GLN A 73 31.01 4.30 -26.52
C GLN A 73 31.68 5.67 -26.43
N ILE A 74 30.92 6.77 -26.59
CA ILE A 74 31.39 8.12 -26.25
C ILE A 74 31.75 8.22 -24.75
N THR A 75 31.10 7.43 -23.87
CA THR A 75 31.39 7.40 -22.43
C THR A 75 32.44 6.36 -22.00
N GLU A 76 32.54 5.19 -22.67
CA GLU A 76 33.50 4.13 -22.30
C GLU A 76 34.82 4.14 -23.10
N GLN A 77 34.83 4.66 -24.33
CA GLN A 77 36.02 4.81 -25.16
C GLN A 77 36.26 6.28 -25.47
N ASN A 78 36.87 6.95 -24.48
CA ASN A 78 37.29 8.34 -24.54
C ASN A 78 37.92 8.71 -25.91
N ALA A 79 37.46 9.84 -26.45
CA ALA A 79 38.12 10.67 -27.46
C ALA A 79 38.23 10.15 -28.91
N GLY A 80 38.18 8.85 -29.22
CA GLY A 80 38.44 8.32 -30.57
C GLY A 80 37.68 9.00 -31.73
N VAL A 81 36.37 9.16 -31.58
CA VAL A 81 35.48 9.74 -32.61
C VAL A 81 35.74 11.24 -32.81
N PHE A 82 36.11 11.97 -31.74
CA PHE A 82 36.50 13.38 -31.82
C PHE A 82 37.99 13.56 -32.15
N THR A 83 38.84 12.54 -32.03
CA THR A 83 40.28 12.66 -32.32
C THR A 83 40.61 12.64 -33.81
N SER A 84 39.68 12.26 -34.68
CA SER A 84 39.94 12.25 -36.12
C SER A 84 39.80 13.65 -36.72
N ARG A 85 40.97 14.26 -36.95
CA ARG A 85 41.31 15.34 -37.91
C ARG A 85 41.49 16.80 -37.45
N ASN A 86 41.18 17.25 -36.23
CA ASN A 86 41.44 18.66 -35.85
C ASN A 86 41.90 18.86 -34.38
N ALA A 87 42.87 19.75 -34.13
CA ALA A 87 43.35 20.06 -32.77
C ALA A 87 42.21 20.54 -31.82
N LYS A 88 41.19 21.21 -32.37
CA LYS A 88 40.00 21.68 -31.64
C LYS A 88 39.15 20.56 -31.05
N SER A 89 39.04 19.43 -31.74
CA SER A 89 38.19 18.32 -31.31
C SER A 89 38.87 17.44 -30.24
N VAL A 90 40.21 17.42 -30.20
CA VAL A 90 40.99 16.82 -29.11
C VAL A 90 40.82 17.61 -27.80
N VAL A 91 40.84 18.94 -27.86
CA VAL A 91 40.62 19.81 -26.68
C VAL A 91 39.21 19.59 -26.12
N LEU A 92 38.19 19.59 -26.99
CA LEU A 92 36.81 19.33 -26.60
C LEU A 92 36.66 17.97 -25.89
N ALA A 93 37.24 16.91 -26.46
CA ALA A 93 37.19 15.58 -25.86
C ALA A 93 37.86 15.53 -24.48
N LYS A 94 39.06 16.11 -24.33
CA LYS A 94 39.76 16.19 -23.04
C LYS A 94 38.96 16.98 -22.00
N THR A 95 38.34 18.08 -22.41
CA THR A 95 37.49 18.89 -21.54
C THR A 95 36.27 18.09 -21.07
N LEU A 96 35.58 17.39 -21.97
CA LEU A 96 34.43 16.54 -21.62
C LEU A 96 34.80 15.40 -20.66
N THR A 97 35.92 14.71 -20.90
CA THR A 97 36.41 13.65 -19.99
C THR A 97 36.75 14.23 -18.61
N LYS A 98 37.39 15.40 -18.55
CA LYS A 98 37.70 16.06 -17.28
C LYS A 98 36.43 16.48 -16.54
N MET A 99 35.45 17.04 -17.24
CA MET A 99 34.16 17.45 -16.70
C MET A 99 33.31 16.28 -16.18
N SER A 100 33.43 15.08 -16.75
CA SER A 100 32.66 13.91 -16.28
C SER A 100 33.23 13.26 -15.03
N GLN A 101 34.52 13.48 -14.73
CA GLN A 101 35.23 12.81 -13.63
C GLN A 101 35.60 13.76 -12.48
N GLN A 102 35.86 15.03 -12.77
CA GLN A 102 36.39 15.97 -11.79
C GLN A 102 35.29 16.94 -11.31
N PRO A 103 34.97 16.96 -10.00
CA PRO A 103 34.11 17.98 -9.44
C PRO A 103 34.81 19.35 -9.46
N VAL A 104 34.03 20.40 -9.73
CA VAL A 104 34.47 21.79 -9.65
C VAL A 104 33.96 22.34 -8.32
N LYS A 105 34.83 22.95 -7.53
CA LYS A 105 34.46 23.40 -6.17
C LYS A 105 33.56 24.63 -6.23
N GLU A 106 33.83 25.49 -7.20
CA GLU A 106 33.16 26.75 -7.48
C GLU A 106 31.70 26.57 -7.93
N THR A 107 31.30 25.35 -8.30
CA THR A 107 29.91 25.05 -8.66
C THR A 107 29.07 24.59 -7.47
N LYS A 108 29.64 24.44 -6.28
CA LYS A 108 28.91 24.12 -5.06
C LYS A 108 28.72 25.38 -4.23
N GLU A 109 27.51 25.66 -3.75
CA GLU A 109 27.30 26.72 -2.77
C GLU A 109 27.97 26.31 -1.44
N VAL A 110 28.78 27.20 -0.88
CA VAL A 110 29.40 26.99 0.43
C VAL A 110 28.54 27.69 1.47
N ALA A 111 27.86 26.91 2.31
CA ALA A 111 27.13 27.45 3.46
C ALA A 111 28.11 28.16 4.41
N LYS A 112 28.01 29.49 4.50
CA LYS A 112 28.76 30.28 5.48
C LYS A 112 28.16 30.08 6.87
N ASN A 113 28.67 29.09 7.61
CA ASN A 113 28.48 29.04 9.07
C ASN A 113 29.80 29.35 9.78
N ASP A 114 29.73 30.30 10.70
CA ASP A 114 30.82 31.17 11.16
C ASP A 114 31.97 30.51 11.94
N LYS A 115 32.13 29.18 11.98
CA LYS A 115 33.25 28.52 12.68
C LYS A 115 33.86 27.26 12.05
N GLN A 116 33.45 26.83 10.85
CA GLN A 116 34.20 25.84 10.07
C GLN A 116 33.57 25.72 8.69
N GLU A 117 34.38 25.88 7.64
CA GLU A 117 34.01 25.48 6.28
C GLU A 117 33.78 23.96 6.27
N LYS A 118 32.52 23.55 6.42
CA LYS A 118 32.11 22.18 6.10
C LYS A 118 31.68 22.18 4.64
N GLU A 119 32.36 21.38 3.82
CA GLU A 119 31.86 21.04 2.48
C GLU A 119 30.52 20.31 2.65
N ASP A 120 29.41 21.02 2.48
CA ASP A 120 28.09 20.41 2.35
C ASP A 120 28.05 19.70 1.00
N ASN A 121 28.39 18.41 1.01
CA ASN A 121 28.23 17.50 -0.13
C ASN A 121 26.75 17.21 -0.46
N GLU A 122 25.82 18.00 0.05
CA GLU A 122 24.38 17.75 0.04
C GLU A 122 23.63 18.53 -1.07
N GLU A 123 24.26 19.55 -1.69
CA GLU A 123 23.62 20.37 -2.72
C GLU A 123 24.01 20.00 -4.17
N THR A 124 23.08 20.28 -5.10
CA THR A 124 23.28 20.00 -6.54
C THR A 124 24.25 21.02 -7.12
N PRO A 125 25.37 20.61 -7.75
CA PRO A 125 26.29 21.55 -8.36
C PRO A 125 25.61 22.37 -9.46
N ASP A 126 25.89 23.67 -9.51
CA ASP A 126 25.48 24.55 -10.58
C ASP A 126 25.98 24.01 -11.94
N PRO A 127 25.11 23.92 -12.97
CA PRO A 127 25.48 23.36 -14.26
C PRO A 127 26.37 24.27 -15.13
N MET A 128 26.87 25.41 -14.63
CA MET A 128 27.67 26.43 -15.37
C MET A 128 28.81 25.85 -16.20
N ILE A 129 29.44 24.77 -15.73
CA ILE A 129 30.54 24.12 -16.48
C ILE A 129 30.02 23.52 -17.80
N VAL A 130 28.77 23.06 -17.82
CA VAL A 130 28.08 22.58 -19.03
C VAL A 130 27.41 23.72 -19.79
N THR A 131 26.64 24.56 -19.10
CA THR A 131 25.81 25.59 -19.74
C THR A 131 26.60 26.80 -20.24
N GLU A 132 27.75 27.10 -19.64
CA GLU A 132 28.59 28.25 -19.98
C GLU A 132 29.92 27.81 -20.63
N LEU A 133 30.76 27.06 -19.90
CA LEU A 133 32.10 26.70 -20.40
C LEU A 133 32.00 25.83 -21.66
N LEU A 134 31.31 24.69 -21.60
CA LEU A 134 31.18 23.81 -22.77
C LEU A 134 30.45 24.50 -23.93
N ALA A 135 29.37 25.23 -23.64
CA ALA A 135 28.63 25.98 -24.65
C ALA A 135 29.50 27.05 -25.35
N SER A 136 30.35 27.75 -24.61
CA SER A 136 31.28 28.75 -25.16
C SER A 136 32.35 28.13 -26.06
N ILE A 137 32.90 26.98 -25.67
CA ILE A 137 33.86 26.21 -26.49
C ILE A 137 33.19 25.78 -27.80
N LEU A 138 31.97 25.24 -27.73
CA LEU A 138 31.21 24.81 -28.90
C LEU A 138 30.89 26.00 -29.83
N ARG A 139 30.52 27.15 -29.27
CA ARG A 139 30.27 28.39 -30.05
C ARG A 139 31.53 28.91 -30.74
N GLY A 140 32.70 28.80 -30.10
CA GLY A 140 33.98 29.23 -30.70
C GLY A 140 34.55 28.24 -31.73
N CYS A 141 34.18 26.96 -31.64
CA CYS A 141 34.68 25.91 -32.54
C CYS A 141 33.73 25.55 -33.68
N GLY A 142 32.45 25.88 -33.58
CA GLY A 142 31.41 25.46 -34.53
C GLY A 142 30.50 26.59 -34.99
N SER A 143 29.62 26.27 -35.93
CA SER A 143 28.51 27.12 -36.36
C SER A 143 27.20 26.61 -35.75
N GLU A 144 26.28 27.52 -35.44
CA GLU A 144 24.95 27.12 -35.01
C GLU A 144 24.20 26.42 -36.17
N VAL A 145 23.60 25.28 -35.87
CA VAL A 145 22.80 24.51 -36.82
C VAL A 145 21.40 24.34 -36.25
N ALA A 146 20.39 24.64 -37.06
CA ALA A 146 19.02 24.34 -36.72
C ALA A 146 18.81 22.82 -36.69
N VAL A 147 18.47 22.28 -35.53
CA VAL A 147 18.19 20.86 -35.32
C VAL A 147 16.86 20.71 -34.59
N ASP A 148 16.16 19.61 -34.87
CA ASP A 148 14.99 19.23 -34.08
C ASP A 148 15.41 18.90 -32.65
N LYS A 149 14.94 19.74 -31.71
CA LYS A 149 15.22 19.62 -30.28
C LYS A 149 14.12 18.80 -29.61
N ILE A 150 14.47 18.11 -28.54
CA ILE A 150 13.51 17.44 -27.65
C ILE A 150 13.65 18.01 -26.24
N CYS A 151 12.53 18.14 -25.54
CA CYS A 151 12.53 18.44 -24.11
C CYS A 151 12.18 17.18 -23.33
N LYS A 152 12.90 16.93 -22.23
CA LYS A 152 12.68 15.81 -21.32
C LYS A 152 12.57 16.33 -19.90
N ASN A 153 11.48 16.00 -19.24
CA ASN A 153 11.35 16.26 -17.81
C ASN A 153 12.18 15.23 -17.05
N THR A 154 13.23 15.68 -16.39
CA THR A 154 13.91 14.94 -15.33
C THR A 154 13.06 15.06 -14.08
N ARG A 155 12.67 13.91 -13.49
CA ARG A 155 11.95 13.87 -12.22
C ARG A 155 12.95 13.45 -11.17
N ASP A 156 13.17 14.33 -10.21
CA ASP A 156 13.95 14.08 -9.01
C ASP A 156 12.97 14.16 -7.83
N ASP A 157 13.01 13.18 -6.94
CA ASP A 157 12.11 13.10 -5.79
C ASP A 157 12.93 13.23 -4.49
N VAL A 158 12.61 14.25 -3.70
CA VAL A 158 13.27 14.51 -2.42
C VAL A 158 12.54 13.76 -1.31
N ILE A 159 13.17 12.72 -0.76
CA ILE A 159 12.60 11.89 0.30
C ILE A 159 13.23 12.28 1.64
N TRP A 160 12.70 13.33 2.29
CA TRP A 160 13.27 13.91 3.51
C TRP A 160 13.15 13.03 4.77
N LYS A 161 12.20 12.08 4.80
CA LYS A 161 11.84 11.38 6.03
C LYS A 161 12.92 10.41 6.53
N ASP A 162 13.62 9.73 5.60
CA ASP A 162 14.57 8.65 5.93
C ASP A 162 15.83 8.62 5.03
N SER A 163 16.03 9.60 4.13
CA SER A 163 17.18 9.65 3.22
C SER A 163 17.89 10.99 3.28
N LYS A 164 19.23 10.95 3.41
CA LYS A 164 20.09 12.14 3.29
C LYS A 164 20.27 12.62 1.85
N PHE A 165 19.91 11.79 0.86
CA PHE A 165 20.08 12.10 -0.56
C PHE A 165 18.75 11.98 -1.32
N PRO A 166 18.44 12.92 -2.23
CA PRO A 166 17.28 12.78 -3.11
C PRO A 166 17.49 11.59 -4.05
N TRP A 167 16.42 10.84 -4.33
CA TRP A 167 16.50 9.81 -5.35
C TRP A 167 16.49 10.47 -6.73
N ARG A 168 17.45 10.09 -7.56
CA ARG A 168 17.58 10.56 -8.94
C ARG A 168 17.47 9.40 -9.91
N ARG A 169 16.87 9.64 -11.07
CA ARG A 169 16.91 8.66 -12.14
C ARG A 169 18.33 8.56 -12.72
N SER A 170 18.73 7.34 -13.09
CA SER A 170 19.98 7.08 -13.82
C SER A 170 20.18 8.07 -14.98
N SER A 171 21.31 8.79 -14.93
CA SER A 171 21.74 9.72 -15.98
C SER A 171 22.06 8.96 -17.27
N THR A 172 22.63 7.76 -17.16
CA THR A 172 22.83 6.81 -18.27
C THR A 172 21.50 6.46 -18.94
N TRP A 173 20.47 6.15 -18.16
CA TRP A 173 19.14 5.87 -18.72
C TRP A 173 18.52 7.08 -19.43
N LEU A 174 18.70 8.29 -18.89
CA LEU A 174 18.26 9.51 -19.55
C LEU A 174 18.95 9.69 -20.91
N LEU A 175 20.27 9.52 -20.96
CA LEU A 175 21.08 9.60 -22.18
C LEU A 175 20.57 8.61 -23.24
N VAL A 176 20.37 7.35 -22.86
CA VAL A 176 19.85 6.29 -23.74
C VAL A 176 18.47 6.65 -24.28
N ARG A 177 17.57 7.17 -23.43
CA ARG A 177 16.22 7.59 -23.86
C ARG A 177 16.26 8.77 -24.84
N VAL A 178 17.18 9.71 -24.65
CA VAL A 178 17.37 10.85 -25.55
C VAL A 178 17.93 10.38 -26.88
N ALA A 179 18.99 9.56 -26.86
CA ALA A 179 19.61 8.99 -28.06
C ALA A 179 18.59 8.18 -28.88
N LEU A 180 17.84 7.29 -28.23
CA LEU A 180 16.79 6.50 -28.87
C LEU A 180 15.72 7.36 -29.51
N GLN A 181 15.21 8.37 -28.80
CA GLN A 181 14.17 9.24 -29.34
C GLN A 181 14.69 10.01 -30.56
N LEU A 182 15.86 10.65 -30.45
CA LEU A 182 16.42 11.42 -31.55
C LEU A 182 16.69 10.56 -32.78
N SER A 183 17.30 9.39 -32.60
CA SER A 183 17.62 8.49 -33.72
C SER A 183 16.36 7.94 -34.38
N MET A 184 15.39 7.47 -33.59
CA MET A 184 14.13 6.95 -34.14
C MET A 184 13.30 8.06 -34.82
N THR A 185 13.30 9.28 -34.28
CA THR A 185 12.62 10.41 -34.93
C THR A 185 13.29 10.80 -36.25
N ARG A 186 14.62 10.84 -36.31
CA ARG A 186 15.36 11.17 -37.53
C ARG A 186 15.23 10.13 -38.62
N ILE A 187 15.13 8.85 -38.25
CA ILE A 187 15.03 7.73 -39.19
C ILE A 187 13.58 7.54 -39.66
N SER A 188 12.59 7.81 -38.82
CA SER A 188 11.17 7.72 -39.19
C SER A 188 10.72 8.97 -39.95
N ALA A 189 10.98 9.03 -41.25
CA ALA A 189 10.64 10.14 -42.15
C ALA A 189 9.12 10.39 -42.38
N GLY A 190 8.22 9.84 -41.55
CA GLY A 190 6.78 9.75 -41.85
C GLY A 190 5.82 9.94 -40.67
N GLY A 191 6.18 10.73 -39.65
CA GLY A 191 5.26 11.09 -38.56
C GLY A 191 4.88 9.95 -37.58
N ARG A 192 5.35 8.72 -37.82
CA ARG A 192 5.17 7.58 -36.91
C ARG A 192 6.04 7.71 -35.68
N ASN A 193 5.44 7.51 -34.51
CA ASN A 193 6.13 7.63 -33.23
C ASN A 193 6.78 6.31 -32.79
N THR A 194 7.71 5.80 -33.60
CA THR A 194 8.42 4.52 -33.38
C THR A 194 9.09 4.46 -32.00
N TYR A 195 9.55 5.61 -31.48
CA TYR A 195 10.06 5.71 -30.11
C TYR A 195 9.02 5.32 -29.06
N LYS A 196 7.79 5.83 -29.16
CA LYS A 196 6.75 5.51 -28.17
C LYS A 196 6.31 4.04 -28.25
N GLU A 197 6.27 3.47 -29.46
CA GLU A 197 6.00 2.05 -29.69
C GLU A 197 7.10 1.18 -29.07
N PHE A 198 8.37 1.50 -29.35
CA PHE A 198 9.51 0.82 -28.74
C PHE A 198 9.48 0.90 -27.22
N MET A 199 9.17 2.07 -26.64
CA MET A 199 9.06 2.21 -25.18
C MET A 199 7.97 1.30 -24.59
N ALA A 200 6.82 1.15 -25.27
CA ALA A 200 5.79 0.22 -24.83
C ALA A 200 6.26 -1.24 -24.91
N PHE A 201 6.96 -1.59 -26.00
CA PHE A 201 7.55 -2.92 -26.18
C PHE A 201 8.62 -3.23 -25.14
N LEU A 202 9.54 -2.30 -24.87
CA LEU A 202 10.59 -2.43 -23.85
C LEU A 202 10.00 -2.68 -22.46
N MET A 203 8.95 -1.92 -22.09
CA MET A 203 8.25 -2.15 -20.83
C MET A 203 7.57 -3.52 -20.79
N ALA A 204 6.98 -3.99 -21.91
CA ALA A 204 6.40 -5.32 -21.97
C ALA A 204 7.47 -6.44 -21.86
N GLN A 205 8.65 -6.28 -22.45
CA GLN A 205 9.75 -7.24 -22.26
C GLN A 205 10.17 -7.34 -20.79
N ALA A 206 10.20 -6.21 -20.08
CA ALA A 206 10.55 -6.20 -18.66
C ALA A 206 9.46 -6.88 -17.82
N LEU A 207 8.19 -6.68 -18.17
CA LEU A 207 7.07 -7.38 -17.55
C LEU A 207 7.10 -8.89 -17.83
N HIS A 208 7.47 -9.29 -19.05
CA HIS A 208 7.64 -10.70 -19.38
C HIS A 208 8.74 -11.36 -18.53
N ALA A 209 9.90 -10.72 -18.41
CA ALA A 209 10.98 -11.19 -17.54
C ALA A 209 10.53 -11.29 -16.07
N ALA A 210 9.73 -10.32 -15.59
CA ALA A 210 9.18 -10.34 -14.24
C ALA A 210 8.23 -11.53 -13.99
N ASN A 211 7.45 -11.95 -15.00
CA ASN A 211 6.57 -13.11 -14.87
C ASN A 211 7.33 -14.42 -14.73
N ASP A 212 8.42 -14.57 -15.50
CA ASP A 212 9.25 -15.77 -15.46
C ASP A 212 10.03 -15.84 -14.13
N TYR A 213 10.28 -14.69 -13.50
CA TYR A 213 10.87 -14.59 -12.18
C TYR A 213 9.83 -14.83 -11.06
N GLN A 214 9.78 -16.04 -10.52
CA GLN A 214 8.74 -16.43 -9.54
C GLN A 214 8.70 -15.58 -8.25
N LYS A 215 9.80 -14.90 -7.88
CA LYS A 215 9.90 -14.13 -6.62
C LYS A 215 9.40 -12.68 -6.69
N VAL A 216 8.90 -12.19 -7.84
CA VAL A 216 8.30 -10.83 -7.89
C VAL A 216 6.95 -10.81 -7.16
N SER A 217 6.68 -9.78 -6.37
CA SER A 217 5.40 -9.60 -5.67
C SER A 217 4.26 -9.19 -6.62
N SER A 218 3.01 -9.51 -6.26
CA SER A 218 1.84 -9.29 -7.11
C SER A 218 1.54 -7.80 -7.37
N ASP A 219 1.82 -6.93 -6.41
CA ASP A 219 1.67 -5.47 -6.51
C ASP A 219 2.65 -4.85 -7.53
N VAL A 220 3.90 -5.36 -7.57
CA VAL A 220 4.92 -4.95 -8.54
C VAL A 220 4.47 -5.36 -9.95
N LEU A 221 4.05 -6.62 -10.14
CA LEU A 221 3.52 -7.11 -11.42
C LEU A 221 2.27 -6.34 -11.87
N GLN A 222 1.32 -6.07 -10.97
CA GLN A 222 0.13 -5.29 -11.28
C GLN A 222 0.49 -3.85 -11.68
N THR A 223 1.46 -3.24 -11.00
CA THR A 223 1.97 -1.90 -11.34
C THR A 223 2.58 -1.89 -12.73
N MET A 224 3.40 -2.89 -13.06
CA MET A 224 4.01 -3.03 -14.38
C MET A 224 2.94 -3.22 -15.46
N LEU A 225 2.01 -4.17 -15.26
CA LEU A 225 0.87 -4.45 -16.14
C LEU A 225 0.07 -3.17 -16.43
N ASN A 226 -0.35 -2.46 -15.38
CA ASN A 226 -1.13 -1.23 -15.50
C ASN A 226 -0.38 -0.13 -16.27
N LYS A 227 0.95 -0.02 -16.11
CA LYS A 227 1.77 0.97 -16.81
C LYS A 227 1.97 0.61 -18.28
N VAL A 228 2.16 -0.67 -18.61
CA VAL A 228 2.21 -1.15 -20.01
C VAL A 228 0.86 -0.90 -20.70
N SER A 229 -0.25 -1.34 -20.09
CA SER A 229 -1.60 -1.16 -20.64
C SER A 229 -1.94 0.31 -20.86
N ARG A 230 -1.64 1.19 -19.89
CA ARG A 230 -1.81 2.65 -20.05
C ARG A 230 -0.96 3.21 -21.18
N ARG A 231 0.28 2.73 -21.36
CA ARG A 231 1.17 3.18 -22.44
C ARG A 231 0.62 2.80 -23.81
N LEU A 232 0.07 1.59 -23.96
CA LEU A 232 -0.61 1.15 -25.17
C LEU A 232 -1.82 2.03 -25.50
N CYS A 233 -2.69 2.32 -24.51
CA CYS A 233 -3.83 3.21 -24.74
C CYS A 233 -3.41 4.62 -25.19
N LYS A 234 -2.28 5.13 -24.68
CA LYS A 234 -1.72 6.44 -25.08
C LYS A 234 -1.16 6.47 -26.50
N LEU A 235 -0.95 5.33 -27.16
CA LEU A 235 -0.51 5.29 -28.55
C LEU A 235 -1.64 5.64 -29.53
N GLN A 236 -2.90 5.47 -29.13
CA GLN A 236 -4.14 5.68 -29.91
C GLN A 236 -4.22 4.86 -31.21
N THR A 237 -3.29 5.03 -32.14
CA THR A 237 -3.20 4.36 -33.44
C THR A 237 -1.82 3.69 -33.60
N PRO A 238 -1.50 2.63 -32.82
CA PRO A 238 -0.23 1.92 -32.97
C PRO A 238 -0.14 1.22 -34.33
N SER A 239 1.06 1.13 -34.89
CA SER A 239 1.29 0.31 -36.08
C SER A 239 1.03 -1.17 -35.78
N ASP A 240 0.36 -1.85 -36.71
CA ASP A 240 0.25 -3.30 -36.64
C ASP A 240 1.62 -3.93 -36.90
N GLY A 241 1.95 -4.96 -36.13
CA GLY A 241 3.19 -5.69 -36.29
C GLY A 241 3.44 -6.72 -35.19
N PRO A 242 4.50 -7.55 -35.35
CA PRO A 242 4.85 -8.60 -34.39
C PRO A 242 5.08 -8.09 -32.96
N TRP A 243 5.59 -6.86 -32.82
CA TRP A 243 5.81 -6.21 -31.53
C TRP A 243 4.51 -6.03 -30.76
N LEU A 244 3.42 -5.61 -31.42
CA LEU A 244 2.13 -5.36 -30.78
C LEU A 244 1.46 -6.66 -30.34
N VAL A 245 1.56 -7.70 -31.16
CA VAL A 245 1.10 -9.07 -30.81
C VAL A 245 1.85 -9.58 -29.59
N ASN A 246 3.17 -9.37 -29.53
CA ASN A 246 3.98 -9.75 -28.38
C ASN A 246 3.50 -9.04 -27.11
N ILE A 247 3.28 -7.72 -27.15
CA ILE A 247 2.80 -6.99 -25.98
C ILE A 247 1.44 -7.52 -25.53
N ARG A 248 0.49 -7.74 -26.44
CA ARG A 248 -0.84 -8.30 -26.11
C ARG A 248 -0.70 -9.66 -25.43
N HIS A 249 0.15 -10.54 -25.96
CA HIS A 249 0.44 -11.84 -25.36
C HIS A 249 1.02 -11.71 -23.95
N VAL A 250 2.01 -10.83 -23.73
CA VAL A 250 2.59 -10.59 -22.40
C VAL A 250 1.55 -10.08 -21.42
N VAL A 251 0.73 -9.09 -21.82
CA VAL A 251 -0.34 -8.52 -20.99
C VAL A 251 -1.34 -9.61 -20.59
N SER A 252 -1.81 -10.43 -21.53
CA SER A 252 -2.72 -11.55 -21.25
C SER A 252 -2.09 -12.59 -20.32
N LYS A 253 -0.88 -13.07 -20.62
CA LYS A 253 -0.14 -14.04 -19.80
C LYS A 253 0.06 -13.54 -18.37
N THR A 254 0.42 -12.25 -18.21
CA THR A 254 0.57 -11.61 -16.89
C THR A 254 -0.75 -11.58 -16.14
N SER A 255 -1.83 -11.20 -16.81
CA SER A 255 -3.16 -11.12 -16.20
C SER A 255 -3.60 -12.51 -15.71
N GLU A 256 -3.43 -13.55 -16.51
CA GLU A 256 -3.71 -14.93 -16.12
C GLU A 256 -2.85 -15.39 -14.93
N HIS A 257 -1.56 -15.05 -14.94
CA HIS A 257 -0.63 -15.35 -13.86
C HIS A 257 -1.04 -14.67 -12.55
N LEU A 258 -1.42 -13.39 -12.61
CA LEU A 258 -1.93 -12.63 -11.46
C LEU A 258 -3.27 -13.15 -10.95
N HIS A 259 -4.14 -13.66 -11.85
CA HIS A 259 -5.39 -14.31 -11.44
C HIS A 259 -5.15 -15.64 -10.71
N LYS A 260 -4.10 -16.39 -11.07
CA LYS A 260 -3.74 -17.67 -10.45
C LYS A 260 -2.98 -17.52 -9.14
N ARG A 261 -2.33 -16.37 -8.89
CA ARG A 261 -1.62 -16.10 -7.63
C ARG A 261 -2.64 -15.75 -6.53
N PRO A 262 -2.54 -16.34 -5.34
CA PRO A 262 -3.33 -15.89 -4.20
C PRO A 262 -3.00 -14.41 -3.97
N ARG A 263 -4.00 -13.54 -4.17
CA ARG A 263 -3.89 -12.10 -3.93
C ARG A 263 -3.68 -11.94 -2.42
N ALA A 264 -2.45 -11.68 -2.01
CA ALA A 264 -2.09 -11.56 -0.60
C ALA A 264 -2.82 -10.41 0.13
N ILE A 265 -3.51 -9.52 -0.58
CA ILE A 265 -4.25 -8.41 0.03
C ILE A 265 -5.51 -8.13 -0.82
N TYR A 266 -6.67 -8.44 -0.22
CA TYR A 266 -8.07 -8.19 -0.60
C TYR A 266 -8.63 -8.81 -1.90
N LEU A 267 -9.75 -9.53 -1.74
CA LEU A 267 -10.65 -10.07 -2.77
C LEU A 267 -10.10 -11.29 -3.53
N HIS A 268 -10.02 -12.42 -2.82
CA HIS A 268 -9.94 -13.77 -3.40
C HIS A 268 -11.20 -14.07 -4.23
N PRO A 269 -11.15 -14.89 -5.30
CA PRO A 269 -12.34 -15.35 -6.02
C PRO A 269 -13.38 -16.07 -5.14
N ASP A 270 -12.97 -16.56 -3.96
CA ASP A 270 -13.85 -17.28 -3.01
C ASP A 270 -14.23 -16.46 -1.75
N GLY A 271 -13.92 -15.16 -1.71
CA GLY A 271 -14.24 -14.28 -0.59
C GLY A 271 -13.02 -13.52 -0.06
N GLY A 272 -12.96 -12.20 -0.29
CA GLY A 272 -11.96 -11.37 0.38
C GLY A 272 -12.23 -11.25 1.88
N ILE A 273 -11.24 -10.88 2.69
CA ILE A 273 -11.43 -10.64 4.14
C ILE A 273 -12.57 -9.65 4.46
N LEU A 274 -12.87 -8.70 3.56
CA LEU A 274 -14.05 -7.83 3.67
C LEU A 274 -15.38 -8.57 3.50
N GLU A 275 -15.45 -9.54 2.58
CA GLU A 275 -16.64 -10.39 2.39
C GLU A 275 -16.79 -11.44 3.49
N LEU A 276 -15.68 -11.93 4.03
CA LEU A 276 -15.63 -12.76 5.24
C LEU A 276 -16.18 -11.99 6.44
N TRP A 277 -15.73 -10.76 6.66
CA TRP A 277 -16.28 -9.91 7.70
C TRP A 277 -17.77 -9.62 7.47
N TYR A 278 -18.18 -9.29 6.25
CA TYR A 278 -19.59 -9.09 5.90
C TYR A 278 -20.44 -10.33 6.23
N ALA A 279 -20.00 -11.52 5.85
CA ALA A 279 -20.72 -12.76 6.14
C ALA A 279 -20.81 -13.02 7.65
N ALA A 280 -19.72 -12.77 8.37
CA ALA A 280 -19.69 -12.88 9.83
C ALA A 280 -20.61 -11.86 10.52
N ASP A 281 -20.66 -10.59 10.07
CA ASP A 281 -21.57 -9.57 10.60
C ASP A 281 -23.03 -9.96 10.36
N VAL A 282 -23.36 -10.43 9.15
CA VAL A 282 -24.72 -10.93 8.84
C VAL A 282 -25.10 -12.11 9.73
N ALA A 283 -24.23 -13.11 9.88
CA ALA A 283 -24.49 -14.26 10.75
C ALA A 283 -24.63 -13.85 12.22
N ALA A 284 -23.74 -12.96 12.70
CA ALA A 284 -23.78 -12.48 14.07
C ALA A 284 -25.06 -11.69 14.37
N ILE A 285 -25.55 -10.87 13.44
CA ILE A 285 -26.82 -10.13 13.60
C ILE A 285 -28.02 -11.08 13.59
N GLN A 286 -27.98 -12.15 12.80
CA GLN A 286 -29.06 -13.14 12.78
C GLN A 286 -29.20 -13.85 14.13
N GLU A 287 -28.08 -14.23 14.76
CA GLU A 287 -28.09 -14.87 16.07
C GLU A 287 -28.26 -13.88 17.23
N LEU A 288 -27.75 -12.66 17.08
CA LEU A 288 -27.73 -11.61 18.10
C LEU A 288 -28.30 -10.30 17.53
N PRO A 289 -29.64 -10.17 17.42
CA PRO A 289 -30.28 -9.04 16.75
C PRO A 289 -29.92 -7.67 17.33
N LEU A 290 -29.64 -7.58 18.63
CA LEU A 290 -29.18 -6.36 19.30
C LEU A 290 -27.93 -5.76 18.64
N LEU A 291 -27.06 -6.59 18.04
CA LEU A 291 -25.87 -6.14 17.32
C LEU A 291 -26.21 -5.22 16.14
N ALA A 292 -27.41 -5.33 15.58
CA ALA A 292 -27.87 -4.49 14.48
C ALA A 292 -27.95 -3.00 14.86
N ASP A 293 -28.13 -2.69 16.13
CA ASP A 293 -28.31 -1.32 16.62
C ASP A 293 -27.00 -0.56 16.85
N TYR A 294 -25.86 -1.23 16.69
CA TYR A 294 -24.55 -0.68 16.97
C TYR A 294 -23.72 -0.49 15.71
N ASN A 295 -22.97 0.61 15.67
CA ASN A 295 -22.04 0.89 14.58
C ASN A 295 -20.79 -0.01 14.74
N PRO A 296 -20.39 -0.77 13.70
CA PRO A 296 -19.23 -1.67 13.75
C PRO A 296 -17.87 -0.95 13.68
N GLN A 297 -17.86 0.38 13.41
CA GLN A 297 -16.67 1.24 13.51
C GLN A 297 -15.62 1.01 12.42
N ILE A 298 -16.03 0.37 11.32
CA ILE A 298 -15.17 0.17 10.17
C ILE A 298 -15.16 1.43 9.30
N PRO A 299 -13.99 2.04 9.06
CA PRO A 299 -13.87 3.25 8.25
C PRO A 299 -13.93 2.92 6.76
N ALA A 300 -15.15 2.74 6.23
CA ALA A 300 -15.38 2.44 4.81
C ALA A 300 -14.77 3.47 3.84
N VAL A 301 -14.43 4.68 4.31
CA VAL A 301 -13.71 5.69 3.50
C VAL A 301 -12.36 5.17 2.99
N LEU A 302 -11.68 4.30 3.75
CA LEU A 302 -10.39 3.73 3.33
C LEU A 302 -10.52 2.83 2.11
N TRP A 303 -11.70 2.26 1.89
CA TRP A 303 -11.97 1.38 0.76
C TRP A 303 -11.92 2.11 -0.58
N GLN A 304 -12.16 3.43 -0.59
CA GLN A 304 -12.03 4.28 -1.78
C GLN A 304 -10.58 4.34 -2.32
N SER A 305 -9.60 3.98 -1.48
CA SER A 305 -8.19 3.93 -1.88
C SER A 305 -7.80 2.61 -2.56
N LEU A 306 -8.70 1.63 -2.64
CA LEU A 306 -8.42 0.33 -3.25
C LEU A 306 -8.30 0.45 -4.77
N LEU A 307 -7.17 -0.03 -5.33
CA LEU A 307 -6.94 -0.09 -6.76
C LEU A 307 -7.55 -1.37 -7.34
N LEU A 308 -8.79 -1.27 -7.81
CA LEU A 308 -9.53 -2.42 -8.37
C LEU A 308 -9.22 -2.62 -9.86
N GLY A 309 -8.73 -3.81 -10.20
CA GLY A 309 -8.30 -4.16 -11.56
C GLY A 309 -9.41 -4.72 -12.47
N SER A 310 -10.60 -5.00 -11.93
CA SER A 310 -11.70 -5.60 -12.68
C SER A 310 -13.05 -4.97 -12.32
N LEU A 311 -13.99 -4.98 -13.27
CA LEU A 311 -15.37 -4.55 -13.04
C LEU A 311 -16.06 -5.40 -11.96
N GLU A 312 -15.72 -6.68 -11.88
CA GLU A 312 -16.29 -7.57 -10.88
C GLU A 312 -15.85 -7.18 -9.47
N ASP A 313 -14.55 -6.88 -9.28
CA ASP A 313 -14.03 -6.39 -8.00
C ASP A 313 -14.67 -5.04 -7.61
N MET A 314 -14.95 -4.16 -8.58
CA MET A 314 -15.68 -2.90 -8.34
C MET A 314 -17.11 -3.14 -7.86
N LYS A 315 -17.84 -4.08 -8.48
CA LYS A 315 -19.19 -4.45 -8.04
C LYS A 315 -19.17 -5.08 -6.64
N ARG A 316 -18.18 -5.92 -6.34
CA ARG A 316 -17.99 -6.53 -5.01
C ARG A 316 -17.78 -5.46 -3.95
N LEU A 317 -16.87 -4.51 -4.19
CA LEU A 317 -16.60 -3.44 -3.23
C LEU A 317 -17.83 -2.55 -3.03
N GLN A 318 -18.54 -2.20 -4.11
CA GLN A 318 -19.75 -1.38 -4.01
C GLN A 318 -20.83 -2.03 -3.13
N ARG A 319 -20.99 -3.37 -3.18
CA ARG A 319 -21.93 -4.08 -2.30
C ARG A 319 -21.54 -3.93 -0.82
N LEU A 320 -20.26 -4.09 -0.51
CA LEU A 320 -19.74 -3.95 0.85
C LEU A 320 -19.92 -2.51 1.36
N GLU A 321 -19.59 -1.51 0.53
CA GLU A 321 -19.77 -0.09 0.88
C GLU A 321 -21.23 0.24 1.19
N ASN A 322 -22.16 -0.27 0.38
CA ASN A 322 -23.58 -0.09 0.60
C ASN A 322 -24.04 -0.77 1.88
N TYR A 323 -23.52 -1.97 2.20
CA TYR A 323 -23.82 -2.66 3.44
C TYR A 323 -23.37 -1.86 4.66
N ILE A 324 -22.10 -1.44 4.74
CA ILE A 324 -21.62 -0.66 5.89
C ILE A 324 -22.39 0.65 6.02
N ARG A 325 -22.66 1.34 4.90
CA ARG A 325 -23.48 2.57 4.93
C ARG A 325 -24.87 2.30 5.52
N SER A 326 -25.47 1.15 5.20
CA SER A 326 -26.76 0.74 5.79
C SER A 326 -26.62 0.46 7.29
N ARG A 327 -25.57 -0.27 7.71
CA ARG A 327 -25.30 -0.58 9.13
C ARG A 327 -25.13 0.68 9.97
N VAL A 328 -24.33 1.64 9.49
CA VAL A 328 -24.10 2.92 10.17
C VAL A 328 -25.40 3.71 10.30
N LYS A 329 -26.21 3.81 9.24
CA LYS A 329 -27.51 4.50 9.30
C LYS A 329 -28.47 3.86 10.30
N SER A 330 -28.52 2.52 10.36
CA SER A 330 -29.34 1.82 11.35
C SER A 330 -28.89 2.14 12.78
N ALA A 331 -27.58 2.15 13.02
CA ALA A 331 -27.01 2.47 14.33
C ALA A 331 -27.20 3.94 14.74
N GLU A 332 -27.07 4.89 13.80
CA GLU A 332 -27.35 6.31 14.03
C GLU A 332 -28.79 6.53 14.48
N LYS A 333 -29.74 5.76 13.92
CA LYS A 333 -31.15 5.82 14.34
C LYS A 333 -31.37 5.29 15.76
N ALA A 334 -30.58 4.30 16.18
CA ALA A 334 -30.67 3.71 17.51
C ALA A 334 -29.93 4.52 18.59
N ASP A 335 -29.11 5.50 18.18
CA ASP A 335 -28.33 6.40 19.05
C ASP A 335 -27.54 5.65 20.15
N ARG A 336 -26.87 4.56 19.74
CA ARG A 336 -26.10 3.71 20.65
C ARG A 336 -24.63 4.16 20.76
N PRO A 337 -24.01 4.06 21.95
CA PRO A 337 -22.62 4.40 22.17
C PRO A 337 -21.64 3.41 21.49
N TYR A 338 -20.34 3.74 21.51
CA TYR A 338 -19.28 2.98 20.84
C TYR A 338 -19.19 1.54 21.33
N ILE A 339 -19.52 0.56 20.47
CA ILE A 339 -19.62 -0.87 20.84
C ILE A 339 -18.31 -1.50 21.31
N LEU A 340 -17.17 -1.04 20.79
CA LEU A 340 -15.85 -1.61 21.11
C LEU A 340 -15.15 -0.91 22.29
N GLY A 341 -15.78 0.07 22.94
CA GLY A 341 -15.08 0.81 24.00
C GLY A 341 -15.95 1.62 24.96
N SER A 342 -17.27 1.47 24.91
CA SER A 342 -18.15 1.98 25.97
C SER A 342 -18.42 0.86 26.96
N PHE A 343 -18.02 1.05 28.21
CA PHE A 343 -18.16 0.06 29.28
C PHE A 343 -19.00 0.62 30.42
N GLY A 344 -20.05 -0.09 30.81
CA GLY A 344 -20.90 0.27 31.95
C GLY A 344 -21.66 1.60 31.81
N SER A 345 -21.77 2.15 30.59
CA SER A 345 -22.58 3.34 30.31
C SER A 345 -24.00 2.97 29.90
N PRO A 346 -25.01 3.85 30.11
CA PRO A 346 -26.34 3.67 29.55
C PRO A 346 -26.29 3.40 28.04
N GLY A 347 -27.06 2.42 27.57
CA GLY A 347 -27.09 2.04 26.16
C GLY A 347 -25.84 1.29 25.65
N SER A 348 -24.83 1.02 26.48
CA SER A 348 -23.71 0.17 26.06
C SER A 348 -24.14 -1.27 25.79
N PHE A 349 -23.44 -1.94 24.87
CA PHE A 349 -23.83 -3.26 24.39
C PHE A 349 -24.03 -4.28 25.51
N GLY A 350 -23.05 -4.40 26.42
CA GLY A 350 -23.13 -5.35 27.53
C GLY A 350 -24.27 -5.07 28.49
N VAL A 351 -24.59 -3.80 28.73
CA VAL A 351 -25.72 -3.36 29.58
C VAL A 351 -27.05 -3.73 28.94
N GLU A 352 -27.24 -3.39 27.66
CA GLU A 352 -28.47 -3.69 26.92
C GLU A 352 -28.68 -5.18 26.72
N PHE A 353 -27.61 -5.92 26.42
CA PHE A 353 -27.66 -7.37 26.31
C PHE A 353 -28.07 -8.02 27.63
N PHE A 354 -27.42 -7.62 28.73
CA PHE A 354 -27.76 -8.11 30.06
C PHE A 354 -29.21 -7.79 30.41
N SER A 355 -29.65 -6.57 30.10
CA SER A 355 -31.02 -6.13 30.34
C SER A 355 -32.00 -6.99 29.55
N GLN A 356 -31.78 -7.22 28.25
CA GLN A 356 -32.67 -8.05 27.42
C GLN A 356 -32.75 -9.50 27.87
N VAL A 357 -31.61 -10.11 28.24
CA VAL A 357 -31.56 -11.50 28.70
C VAL A 357 -32.26 -11.67 30.06
N ASN A 358 -32.10 -10.70 30.97
CA ASN A 358 -32.73 -10.74 32.30
C ASN A 358 -34.13 -10.11 32.33
N SER A 359 -34.58 -9.48 31.24
CA SER A 359 -35.96 -9.04 31.02
C SER A 359 -36.89 -10.20 30.63
N ALA A 360 -36.34 -11.36 30.25
CA ALA A 360 -37.08 -12.62 30.17
C ALA A 360 -37.24 -13.20 31.59
N PRO A 361 -38.39 -13.81 31.94
CA PRO A 361 -38.78 -14.02 33.33
C PRO A 361 -37.91 -15.08 34.02
N ALA A 362 -36.79 -14.67 34.60
CA ALA A 362 -36.04 -15.43 35.60
C ALA A 362 -36.84 -15.66 36.90
N ALA A 363 -38.12 -15.28 36.92
CA ALA A 363 -39.07 -15.51 38.00
C ALA A 363 -39.94 -16.77 37.83
N GLN A 364 -39.72 -17.64 36.84
CA GLN A 364 -40.54 -18.86 36.63
C GLN A 364 -39.91 -20.15 37.19
N SER A 365 -39.55 -20.18 38.47
CA SER A 365 -39.85 -21.40 39.22
C SER A 365 -41.18 -21.15 39.92
N GLU A 366 -42.27 -21.73 39.41
CA GLU A 366 -43.58 -21.67 40.07
C GLU A 366 -43.44 -22.23 41.48
N CYS A 367 -43.86 -21.44 42.47
CA CYS A 367 -44.05 -21.94 43.81
C CYS A 367 -45.39 -22.67 43.84
N ASP A 368 -45.47 -23.82 44.51
CA ASP A 368 -46.76 -24.38 44.92
C ASP A 368 -47.38 -23.41 45.94
N VAL A 369 -48.36 -22.61 45.54
CA VAL A 369 -49.07 -21.67 46.42
C VAL A 369 -50.39 -22.29 46.84
N SER A 370 -50.67 -22.29 48.15
CA SER A 370 -51.95 -22.75 48.69
C SER A 370 -52.72 -21.57 49.27
N THR A 371 -53.96 -21.36 48.83
CA THR A 371 -54.80 -20.25 49.28
C THR A 371 -55.55 -20.62 50.57
N LYS A 372 -55.46 -19.78 51.60
CA LYS A 372 -56.37 -19.84 52.76
C LYS A 372 -57.16 -18.54 52.88
N ARG A 373 -58.40 -18.67 53.35
CA ARG A 373 -59.29 -17.53 53.60
C ARG A 373 -59.20 -17.14 55.07
N ASP A 374 -58.85 -15.89 55.33
CA ASP A 374 -58.92 -15.30 56.67
C ASP A 374 -60.02 -14.22 56.72
N ALA A 375 -60.20 -13.59 57.89
CA ALA A 375 -61.24 -12.59 58.11
C ALA A 375 -61.05 -11.28 57.31
N GLY A 376 -59.95 -11.16 56.54
CA GLY A 376 -59.61 -10.00 55.71
C GLY A 376 -59.50 -10.29 54.21
N GLY A 377 -59.45 -11.56 53.77
CA GLY A 377 -59.39 -11.91 52.36
C GLY A 377 -58.80 -13.29 52.06
N LEU A 378 -58.44 -13.52 50.80
CA LEU A 378 -57.65 -14.68 50.36
C LEU A 378 -56.17 -14.34 50.52
N VAL A 379 -55.43 -15.14 51.28
CA VAL A 379 -53.98 -15.01 51.44
C VAL A 379 -53.30 -16.25 50.87
N ASP A 380 -52.29 -16.00 50.06
CA ASP A 380 -51.42 -16.99 49.45
C ASP A 380 -50.37 -17.48 50.46
N ILE A 381 -50.34 -18.79 50.72
CA ILE A 381 -49.42 -19.40 51.69
C ILE A 381 -48.52 -20.40 50.97
N HIS A 382 -47.21 -20.18 51.10
CA HIS A 382 -46.19 -21.10 50.61
C HIS A 382 -45.95 -22.25 51.60
N PRO A 383 -45.89 -23.51 51.15
CA PRO A 383 -45.48 -24.63 52.00
C PRO A 383 -44.03 -24.45 52.44
N SER A 384 -43.73 -24.81 53.69
CA SER A 384 -42.37 -24.73 54.26
C SER A 384 -41.35 -25.62 53.55
N SER A 385 -41.81 -26.60 52.75
CA SER A 385 -41.00 -27.46 51.89
C SER A 385 -40.75 -26.86 50.50
N CYS A 386 -41.23 -25.65 50.21
CA CYS A 386 -41.02 -24.99 48.92
C CYS A 386 -39.52 -24.87 48.64
N ARG A 387 -39.05 -25.56 47.59
CA ARG A 387 -37.63 -25.58 47.25
C ARG A 387 -37.12 -24.18 46.90
N ARG A 388 -37.92 -23.36 46.19
CA ARG A 388 -37.56 -21.98 45.83
C ARG A 388 -37.37 -21.12 47.09
N CYS A 389 -38.40 -20.99 47.93
CA CYS A 389 -38.31 -20.19 49.17
C CYS A 389 -37.28 -20.75 50.14
N GLY A 390 -37.08 -22.07 50.16
CA GLY A 390 -36.04 -22.73 50.93
C GLY A 390 -34.63 -22.41 50.43
N PHE A 391 -34.40 -22.35 49.12
CA PHE A 391 -33.13 -21.91 48.55
C PHE A 391 -32.91 -20.41 48.73
N GLU A 392 -33.96 -19.59 48.61
CA GLU A 392 -33.91 -18.14 48.84
C GLU A 392 -33.62 -17.81 50.30
N SER A 393 -34.22 -18.53 51.24
CA SER A 393 -33.91 -18.43 52.66
C SER A 393 -32.49 -18.90 52.97
N LYS A 394 -32.02 -20.00 52.36
CA LYS A 394 -30.64 -20.47 52.51
C LYS A 394 -29.62 -19.50 51.90
N ALA A 395 -29.93 -18.88 50.76
CA ALA A 395 -29.11 -17.85 50.14
C ALA A 395 -29.06 -16.58 50.98
N SER A 396 -30.20 -16.16 51.53
CA SER A 396 -30.30 -15.00 52.43
C SER A 396 -29.60 -15.23 53.77
N ALA A 397 -29.52 -16.48 54.23
CA ALA A 397 -28.83 -16.88 55.45
C ALA A 397 -27.33 -17.18 55.27
N LEU A 398 -26.83 -17.27 54.02
CA LEU A 398 -25.42 -17.49 53.72
C LEU A 398 -24.64 -16.17 53.83
N ALA A 399 -24.01 -15.93 54.98
CA ALA A 399 -23.02 -14.87 55.15
C ALA A 399 -21.63 -15.37 54.70
N VAL A 400 -21.40 -15.39 53.39
CA VAL A 400 -20.07 -15.64 52.84
C VAL A 400 -19.35 -14.30 52.70
N PHE A 401 -18.39 -14.03 53.57
CA PHE A 401 -17.48 -12.89 53.42
C PHE A 401 -16.47 -13.21 52.32
N VAL A 402 -16.87 -13.01 51.07
CA VAL A 402 -15.92 -12.99 49.95
C VAL A 402 -15.10 -11.71 50.09
N HIS A 403 -13.78 -11.85 50.28
CA HIS A 403 -12.87 -10.73 50.44
C HIS A 403 -12.84 -9.81 49.19
N GLU A 404 -13.28 -10.32 48.05
CA GLU A 404 -13.44 -9.60 46.79
C GLU A 404 -14.90 -9.72 46.34
N TRP A 405 -15.67 -8.64 46.40
CA TRP A 405 -16.94 -8.60 45.67
C TRP A 405 -16.59 -8.62 44.17
N PRO A 406 -16.98 -9.66 43.40
CA PRO A 406 -16.49 -9.86 42.03
C PRO A 406 -17.04 -8.84 41.04
N LEU A 407 -18.08 -8.09 41.42
CA LEU A 407 -18.78 -7.16 40.57
C LEU A 407 -18.67 -5.72 41.11
N PRO A 408 -18.53 -4.72 40.23
CA PRO A 408 -18.62 -3.31 40.59
C PRO A 408 -19.89 -2.96 41.38
N GLN A 409 -19.81 -1.97 42.29
CA GLN A 409 -20.99 -1.48 43.04
C GLN A 409 -22.02 -0.77 42.14
N GLN A 410 -21.56 -0.12 41.07
CA GLN A 410 -22.46 0.53 40.13
C GLN A 410 -23.12 -0.51 39.24
N GLU A 411 -24.45 -0.51 39.22
CA GLU A 411 -25.26 -1.53 38.55
C GLU A 411 -24.89 -1.71 37.07
N LEU A 412 -24.80 -0.64 36.29
CA LEU A 412 -24.46 -0.74 34.87
C LEU A 412 -23.05 -1.32 34.62
N HIS A 413 -22.09 -1.00 35.50
CA HIS A 413 -20.77 -1.60 35.45
C HIS A 413 -20.80 -3.08 35.84
N ALA A 414 -21.63 -3.47 36.81
CA ALA A 414 -21.84 -4.88 37.15
C ALA A 414 -22.44 -5.66 35.97
N GLN A 415 -23.48 -5.12 35.34
CA GLN A 415 -24.13 -5.71 34.16
C GLN A 415 -23.13 -5.89 33.01
N ALA A 416 -22.34 -4.85 32.68
CA ALA A 416 -21.29 -4.93 31.68
C ALA A 416 -20.19 -5.94 32.05
N THR A 417 -19.81 -6.03 33.33
CA THR A 417 -18.83 -7.01 33.81
C THR A 417 -19.34 -8.44 33.64
N VAL A 418 -20.60 -8.71 34.01
CA VAL A 418 -21.22 -10.04 33.83
C VAL A 418 -21.26 -10.41 32.35
N PHE A 419 -21.61 -9.46 31.47
CA PHE A 419 -21.55 -9.67 30.03
C PHE A 419 -20.14 -10.04 29.57
N GLU A 420 -19.10 -9.30 29.94
CA GLU A 420 -17.73 -9.60 29.49
C GLU A 420 -17.19 -10.94 30.03
N LEU A 421 -17.60 -11.34 31.25
CA LEU A 421 -17.23 -12.64 31.83
C LEU A 421 -17.88 -13.82 31.09
N ALA A 422 -19.03 -13.61 30.45
CA ALA A 422 -19.82 -14.66 29.82
C ALA A 422 -20.43 -14.20 28.48
N ALA A 423 -19.64 -13.50 27.67
CA ALA A 423 -20.12 -12.95 26.41
C ALA A 423 -20.47 -14.09 25.43
N PRO A 424 -21.56 -13.96 24.65
CA PRO A 424 -21.91 -14.96 23.65
C PRO A 424 -20.74 -15.20 22.67
N MET A 425 -20.46 -16.46 22.37
CA MET A 425 -19.36 -16.83 21.46
C MET A 425 -19.44 -16.12 20.11
N THR A 426 -20.65 -15.94 19.58
CA THR A 426 -20.90 -15.24 18.32
C THR A 426 -20.45 -13.78 18.39
N PHE A 427 -20.72 -13.09 19.52
CA PHE A 427 -20.24 -11.72 19.74
C PHE A 427 -18.71 -11.68 19.83
N LEU A 428 -18.09 -12.64 20.53
CA LEU A 428 -16.63 -12.71 20.65
C LEU A 428 -15.96 -12.88 19.28
N HIS A 429 -16.41 -13.84 18.47
CA HIS A 429 -15.88 -14.06 17.12
C HIS A 429 -16.08 -12.83 16.22
N TRP A 430 -17.24 -12.19 16.29
CA TRP A 430 -17.51 -10.96 15.55
C TRP A 430 -16.59 -9.81 16.00
N ARG A 431 -16.40 -9.64 17.31
CA ARG A 431 -15.56 -8.60 17.90
C ARG A 431 -14.11 -8.78 17.47
N ASP A 432 -13.58 -10.00 17.60
CA ASP A 432 -12.19 -10.32 17.23
C ASP A 432 -11.95 -10.08 15.74
N LEU A 433 -12.86 -10.54 14.87
CA LEU A 433 -12.73 -10.33 13.43
C LEU A 433 -12.83 -8.84 13.05
N THR A 434 -13.70 -8.08 13.71
CA THR A 434 -13.87 -6.65 13.48
C THR A 434 -12.63 -5.87 13.91
N VAL A 435 -12.06 -6.20 15.07
CA VAL A 435 -10.83 -5.58 15.58
C VAL A 435 -9.64 -5.92 14.67
N TYR A 436 -9.50 -7.18 14.24
CA TYR A 436 -8.49 -7.59 13.27
C TYR A 436 -8.63 -6.82 11.95
N LEU A 437 -9.86 -6.67 11.46
CA LEU A 437 -10.13 -5.90 10.24
C LEU A 437 -9.66 -4.44 10.39
N ILE A 438 -9.98 -3.79 11.51
CA ILE A 438 -9.65 -2.38 11.72
C ILE A 438 -8.14 -2.18 11.94
N ASN A 439 -7.52 -2.98 12.80
CA ASN A 439 -6.15 -2.77 13.26
C ASN A 439 -5.10 -3.37 12.33
N ASP A 440 -5.26 -4.63 11.91
CA ASP A 440 -4.22 -5.37 11.18
C ASP A 440 -4.38 -5.25 9.65
N VAL A 441 -5.64 -5.12 9.22
CA VAL A 441 -6.02 -5.11 7.80
C VAL A 441 -6.09 -3.69 7.26
N LEU A 442 -6.84 -2.81 7.94
CA LEU A 442 -6.98 -1.41 7.56
C LEU A 442 -5.89 -0.52 8.16
N LEU A 443 -5.07 -1.05 9.07
CA LEU A 443 -3.97 -0.34 9.72
C LEU A 443 -4.42 0.96 10.40
N CYS A 444 -5.63 0.97 10.94
CA CYS A 444 -6.16 2.12 11.67
C CYS A 444 -5.45 2.22 13.01
N GLN A 445 -4.65 3.27 13.19
CA GLN A 445 -4.01 3.54 14.47
C GLN A 445 -4.84 4.55 15.27
N PRO A 446 -4.92 4.41 16.61
CA PRO A 446 -5.53 5.42 17.45
C PRO A 446 -4.70 6.72 17.40
N GLU A 447 -5.37 7.87 17.34
CA GLU A 447 -4.72 9.20 17.28
C GLU A 447 -3.78 9.47 18.48
N ASN A 448 -4.05 8.84 19.64
CA ASN A 448 -3.27 8.99 20.87
C ASN A 448 -3.02 7.61 21.53
N PRO A 449 -1.91 6.92 21.23
CA PRO A 449 -1.62 5.60 21.79
C PRO A 449 -1.18 5.64 23.27
N SER A 450 -0.86 6.81 23.80
CA SER A 450 -0.19 6.99 25.11
C SER A 450 -1.13 7.15 26.31
N THR A 451 -2.44 7.26 26.10
CA THR A 451 -3.39 7.45 27.20
C THR A 451 -4.54 6.44 27.10
N PRO A 452 -4.67 5.49 28.05
CA PRO A 452 -5.84 4.61 28.09
C PRO A 452 -7.11 5.46 28.31
N ARG A 453 -8.18 5.17 27.56
CA ARG A 453 -9.45 5.92 27.66
C ARG A 453 -10.08 5.83 29.05
N THR A 454 -9.81 4.75 29.77
CA THR A 454 -10.25 4.54 31.15
C THR A 454 -9.06 4.03 31.97
N THR A 455 -8.94 4.53 33.19
CA THR A 455 -7.91 4.08 34.13
C THR A 455 -8.62 3.58 35.38
N TYR A 456 -8.42 2.31 35.72
CA TYR A 456 -8.97 1.69 36.93
C TYR A 456 -7.84 1.33 37.89
N PRO A 457 -7.06 2.30 38.40
CA PRO A 457 -6.02 1.98 39.35
C PRO A 457 -6.66 1.42 40.63
N LEU A 458 -6.00 0.44 41.26
CA LEU A 458 -6.49 -0.22 42.48
C LEU A 458 -6.91 0.79 43.58
N LYS A 459 -6.18 1.91 43.68
CA LYS A 459 -6.49 3.02 44.61
C LYS A 459 -7.83 3.69 44.38
N SER A 460 -8.35 3.70 43.16
CA SER A 460 -9.66 4.28 42.85
C SER A 460 -10.74 3.22 42.64
N TYR A 461 -10.38 1.94 42.74
CA TYR A 461 -11.34 0.85 42.64
C TYR A 461 -12.12 0.74 43.94
N GLN A 462 -13.36 1.25 43.94
CA GLN A 462 -14.21 1.40 45.13
C GLN A 462 -14.23 0.17 46.06
N PRO A 463 -14.34 -1.09 45.56
CA PRO A 463 -14.32 -2.27 46.43
C PRO A 463 -13.00 -2.52 47.17
N LEU A 464 -11.86 -2.09 46.61
CA LEU A 464 -10.52 -2.36 47.16
C LEU A 464 -9.84 -1.11 47.76
N ASN A 465 -10.35 0.09 47.49
CA ASN A 465 -9.79 1.35 47.96
C ASN A 465 -9.68 1.39 49.50
N ALA A 466 -10.69 0.89 50.22
CA ALA A 466 -10.70 0.86 51.67
C ALA A 466 -9.59 -0.03 52.30
N TYR A 467 -8.98 -0.91 51.51
CA TYR A 467 -7.95 -1.87 51.95
C TYR A 467 -6.55 -1.55 51.39
N GLY A 468 -6.46 -0.52 50.56
CA GLY A 468 -5.20 -0.09 49.98
C GLY A 468 -4.34 0.65 50.99
N ILE A 469 -3.41 -0.06 51.62
CA ILE A 469 -2.24 0.56 52.28
C ILE A 469 -1.35 1.10 51.17
N PHE A 470 -1.70 2.26 50.62
CA PHE A 470 -0.86 2.96 49.66
C PHE A 470 0.06 3.87 50.47
N ASP A 471 1.33 3.46 50.63
CA ASP A 471 2.37 4.29 51.23
C ASP A 471 2.43 5.67 50.54
N PRO A 472 2.63 6.76 51.29
CA PRO A 472 2.50 8.14 50.80
C PRO A 472 3.53 8.56 49.74
#